data_AF-A0A7W7SUK2-F1
#
_entry.id   AF-A0A7W7SUK2-F1
#
_cell.length_a   1.000
_cell.length_b   1.000
_cell.length_c   1.000
_cell.angle_alpha   90.00
_cell.angle_beta   90.00
_cell.angle_gamma   90.00
#
_symmetry.space_group_name_H-M   'P 1'
#
loop_
_entity.id
_entity.type
_entity.pdbx_description
1 polymer ?
#
loop_
_entity_poly.entity_id
_entity_poly.type
_entity_poly.pdbx_seq_one_letter_code
_entity_poly.pdbx_strand_id
1 'polypeptide(L)'
;MGRRAQVRGRSGRGTAIARWWRGHQPPRRQSWWAAGALLAVVAGAVTWALWPDPEPEPRARQYREVTACLLTDDQGVTGAEAAVVWAGMQDASLRTRAKVQFLQVDGAQTIDNARTYLGSLVQNRCDLVLAVGTAPVGAVRENAARFPSARFVTVGSGAPAANVSVVMETTPEAVRAQVDRIVTEAVGQDSDR
;
A
#
# COMPACT_ATOMS: atom_id res chain seq x y z
N MET A 1 41.46 -57.38 71.44
CA MET A 1 42.92 -57.14 71.36
C MET A 1 43.18 -56.52 69.97
N GLY A 2 43.77 -55.35 69.76
CA GLY A 2 44.40 -54.39 70.67
C GLY A 2 44.77 -53.06 69.96
N ARG A 3 44.93 -52.04 70.82
CA ARG A 3 45.86 -50.89 70.78
C ARG A 3 45.80 -49.87 69.61
N ARG A 4 45.23 -48.71 69.96
CA ARG A 4 45.84 -47.36 69.97
C ARG A 4 47.10 -47.12 69.12
N ALA A 5 47.09 -46.02 68.37
CA ALA A 5 48.17 -45.02 68.43
C ALA A 5 47.67 -43.64 67.95
N GLN A 6 47.74 -42.65 68.85
CA GLN A 6 47.81 -41.22 68.55
C GLN A 6 49.11 -40.91 67.81
N VAL A 7 49.23 -39.73 67.18
CA VAL A 7 50.27 -38.70 67.45
C VAL A 7 50.13 -37.50 66.50
N ARG A 8 50.06 -36.30 67.12
CA ARG A 8 50.63 -34.95 66.83
C ARG A 8 50.80 -34.48 65.37
N GLY A 9 50.70 -33.21 65.01
CA GLY A 9 50.67 -31.92 65.72
C GLY A 9 50.63 -30.80 64.64
N ARG A 10 49.84 -29.74 64.84
CA ARG A 10 50.24 -28.42 65.38
C ARG A 10 50.98 -27.51 64.38
N SER A 11 50.29 -26.42 64.00
CA SER A 11 50.75 -25.01 63.84
C SER A 11 50.08 -24.40 62.59
N GLY A 12 49.39 -23.27 62.59
CA GLY A 12 49.31 -22.14 63.52
C GLY A 12 49.33 -20.84 62.68
N ARG A 13 48.74 -19.77 63.24
CA ARG A 13 48.71 -18.35 62.75
C ARG A 13 47.57 -18.10 61.76
N GLY A 14 46.49 -17.41 62.14
CA GLY A 14 46.39 -15.97 62.45
C GLY A 14 45.38 -15.43 61.42
N THR A 15 44.40 -14.57 61.68
CA THR A 15 44.22 -13.47 62.62
C THR A 15 42.72 -13.14 62.64
N ALA A 16 42.27 -12.58 63.76
CA ALA A 16 40.91 -12.15 64.03
C ALA A 16 40.33 -11.23 62.94
N ILE A 17 39.08 -11.48 62.55
CA ILE A 17 38.21 -10.45 61.97
C ILE A 17 36.86 -10.46 62.71
N ALA A 18 36.73 -9.41 63.52
CA ALA A 18 35.52 -8.66 63.80
C ALA A 18 34.25 -9.42 64.22
N ARG A 19 34.16 -9.58 65.55
CA ARG A 19 32.96 -9.26 66.34
C ARG A 19 32.33 -7.95 65.86
N TRP A 20 31.12 -8.02 65.31
CA TRP A 20 30.04 -7.01 65.18
C TRP A 20 29.20 -7.57 64.01
N TRP A 21 27.92 -7.90 64.12
CA TRP A 21 26.76 -7.02 64.22
C TRP A 21 25.60 -7.89 64.78
N ARG A 22 25.23 -7.74 66.06
CA ARG A 22 23.98 -7.06 66.49
C ARG A 22 22.87 -7.03 65.43
N GLY A 23 21.89 -7.91 65.63
CA GLY A 23 20.60 -7.86 64.96
C GLY A 23 19.99 -6.47 65.01
N HIS A 24 19.79 -5.89 63.84
CA HIS A 24 18.95 -4.72 63.66
C HIS A 24 17.50 -5.22 63.56
N GLN A 25 16.75 -5.10 64.65
CA GLN A 25 15.30 -5.06 64.55
C GLN A 25 14.93 -3.72 63.90
N PRO A 26 14.31 -3.70 62.70
CA PRO A 26 13.89 -2.45 62.10
C PRO A 26 12.75 -1.82 62.91
N PRO A 27 12.74 -0.49 63.10
CA PRO A 27 11.68 0.20 63.81
C PRO A 27 10.35 0.11 63.04
N ARG A 28 9.26 -0.13 63.76
CA ARG A 28 7.88 -0.35 63.25
C ARG A 28 7.33 0.71 62.28
N ARG A 29 7.97 1.88 62.13
CA ARG A 29 7.58 2.94 61.18
C ARG A 29 8.15 2.78 59.76
N GLN A 30 9.22 1.99 59.59
CA GLN A 30 9.87 1.78 58.29
C GLN A 30 9.23 0.64 57.48
N SER A 31 8.48 -0.25 58.16
CA SER A 31 7.71 -1.33 57.54
C SER A 31 6.58 -0.83 56.64
N TRP A 32 6.05 0.37 56.88
CA TRP A 32 4.95 0.93 56.09
C TRP A 32 5.44 1.41 54.71
N TRP A 33 6.65 1.96 54.64
CA TRP A 33 7.28 2.35 53.38
C TRP A 33 7.72 1.15 52.54
N ALA A 34 8.25 0.11 53.18
CA ALA A 34 8.61 -1.13 52.49
C ALA A 34 7.38 -1.86 51.91
N ALA A 35 6.27 -1.89 52.66
CA ALA A 35 5.01 -2.45 52.18
C ALA A 35 4.42 -1.63 51.01
N GLY A 36 4.46 -0.29 51.11
CA GLY A 36 3.99 0.60 50.05
C GLY A 36 4.81 0.47 48.76
N ALA A 37 6.13 0.34 48.87
CA ALA A 37 7.00 0.14 47.71
C ALA A 37 6.71 -1.19 47.00
N LEU A 38 6.48 -2.26 47.76
CA LEU A 38 6.15 -3.56 47.18
C LEU A 38 4.81 -3.53 46.43
N LEU A 39 3.80 -2.88 47.02
CA LEU A 39 2.49 -2.68 46.40
C LEU A 39 2.58 -1.87 45.10
N ALA A 40 3.39 -0.81 45.07
CA ALA A 40 3.58 0.00 43.87
C ALA A 40 4.24 -0.80 42.73
N VAL A 41 5.24 -1.64 43.05
CA VAL A 41 5.90 -2.52 42.06
C VAL A 41 4.92 -3.55 41.52
N VAL A 42 4.14 -4.20 42.38
CA VAL A 42 3.12 -5.17 41.96
C VAL A 42 2.05 -4.51 41.09
N ALA A 43 1.55 -3.34 41.50
CA ALA A 43 0.56 -2.59 40.71
C ALA A 43 1.11 -2.18 39.34
N GLY A 44 2.37 -1.72 39.27
CA GLY A 44 3.04 -1.40 38.00
C GLY A 44 3.21 -2.62 37.10
N ALA A 45 3.62 -3.76 37.65
CA ALA A 45 3.77 -5.00 36.91
C ALA A 45 2.43 -5.52 36.38
N VAL A 46 1.37 -5.46 37.19
CA VAL A 46 0.01 -5.86 36.77
C VAL A 46 -0.52 -4.91 35.70
N THR A 47 -0.32 -3.60 35.87
CA THR A 47 -0.74 -2.59 34.89
C THR A 47 -0.02 -2.77 33.56
N TRP A 48 1.28 -3.09 33.60
CA TRP A 48 2.07 -3.37 32.39
C TRP A 48 1.67 -4.69 31.72
N ALA A 49 1.42 -5.75 32.51
CA ALA A 49 1.00 -7.05 31.98
C ALA A 49 -0.42 -7.06 31.41
N LEU A 50 -1.29 -6.20 31.93
CA LEU A 50 -2.66 -6.01 31.44
C LEU A 50 -2.77 -4.84 30.45
N TRP A 51 -1.64 -4.24 30.04
CA TRP A 51 -1.67 -3.15 29.10
C TRP A 51 -2.19 -3.68 27.75
N PRO A 52 -3.28 -3.11 27.22
CA PRO A 52 -3.83 -3.59 25.96
C PRO A 52 -2.80 -3.40 24.85
N ASP A 53 -2.69 -4.40 23.98
CA ASP A 53 -1.87 -4.27 22.79
C ASP A 53 -2.30 -3.02 22.01
N PRO A 54 -1.36 -2.22 21.49
CA PRO A 54 -1.70 -1.09 20.66
C PRO A 54 -2.54 -1.59 19.48
N GLU A 55 -3.70 -0.97 19.29
CA GLU A 55 -4.56 -1.22 18.14
C GLU A 55 -3.71 -1.13 16.87
N PRO A 56 -3.78 -2.11 15.95
CA PRO A 56 -2.97 -2.09 14.75
C PRO A 56 -3.24 -0.78 14.01
N GLU A 57 -2.18 -0.03 13.69
CA GLU A 57 -2.33 1.26 13.04
C GLU A 57 -3.27 1.13 11.83
N PRO A 58 -4.17 2.11 11.59
CA PRO A 58 -5.01 2.15 10.40
C PRO A 58 -4.11 2.24 9.17
N ARG A 59 -3.66 1.09 8.67
CA ARG A 59 -2.94 0.97 7.41
C ARG A 59 -3.81 1.61 6.34
N ALA A 60 -3.38 2.79 5.87
CA ALA A 60 -3.96 3.42 4.70
C ALA A 60 -4.11 2.34 3.64
N ARG A 61 -5.35 2.11 3.15
CA ARG A 61 -5.57 1.17 2.06
C ARG A 61 -4.58 1.54 0.96
N GLN A 62 -3.58 0.69 0.72
CA GLN A 62 -2.66 0.88 -0.39
C GLN A 62 -3.47 0.60 -1.65
N TYR A 63 -4.18 1.61 -2.13
CA TYR A 63 -4.71 1.69 -3.48
C TYR A 63 -3.50 1.84 -4.41
N ARG A 64 -2.72 0.78 -4.62
CA ARG A 64 -1.93 0.65 -5.84
C ARG A 64 -2.88 0.09 -6.86
N GLU A 65 -3.71 0.97 -7.37
CA GLU A 65 -4.81 0.61 -8.25
C GLU A 65 -4.62 1.43 -9.50
N VAL A 66 -4.26 0.72 -10.56
CA VAL A 66 -4.09 1.21 -11.92
C VAL A 66 -5.04 2.35 -12.22
N THR A 67 -4.49 3.46 -12.69
CA THR A 67 -5.31 4.60 -13.13
C THR A 67 -5.59 4.47 -14.62
N ALA A 68 -6.85 4.20 -14.96
CA ALA A 68 -7.33 4.13 -16.33
C ALA A 68 -8.03 5.45 -16.72
N CYS A 69 -7.60 6.06 -17.82
CA CYS A 69 -8.05 7.37 -18.25
C CYS A 69 -8.68 7.32 -19.63
N LEU A 70 -9.82 7.96 -19.78
CA LEU A 70 -10.51 8.10 -21.05
C LEU A 70 -10.22 9.48 -21.66
N LEU A 71 -9.64 9.52 -22.86
CA LEU A 71 -9.48 10.73 -23.67
C LEU A 71 -10.59 10.76 -24.72
N THR A 72 -11.43 11.80 -24.70
CA THR A 72 -12.59 11.96 -25.60
C THR A 72 -12.47 13.22 -26.44
N ASP A 73 -13.34 13.34 -27.43
CA ASP A 73 -13.65 14.62 -28.08
C ASP A 73 -14.40 15.57 -27.12
N ASP A 74 -14.89 16.68 -27.67
CA ASP A 74 -15.60 17.73 -26.94
C ASP A 74 -16.98 17.30 -26.42
N GLN A 75 -17.50 16.14 -26.83
CA GLN A 75 -18.73 15.58 -26.29
C GLN A 75 -18.50 14.84 -24.96
N GLY A 76 -17.24 14.69 -24.52
CA GLY A 76 -16.96 14.05 -23.24
C GLY A 76 -17.53 12.63 -23.16
N VAL A 77 -18.00 12.25 -21.97
CA VAL A 77 -18.69 10.96 -21.74
C VAL A 77 -20.17 10.98 -22.14
N THR A 78 -20.70 12.08 -22.69
CA THR A 78 -22.07 12.14 -23.21
C THR A 78 -22.13 11.79 -24.70
N GLY A 79 -21.00 11.80 -25.41
CA GLY A 79 -20.88 11.29 -26.77
C GLY A 79 -21.17 9.78 -26.85
N ALA A 80 -21.83 9.35 -27.93
CA ALA A 80 -22.37 7.98 -28.04
C ALA A 80 -21.29 6.88 -27.89
N GLU A 81 -20.13 7.03 -28.54
CA GLU A 81 -19.03 6.07 -28.43
C GLU A 81 -18.36 6.13 -27.05
N ALA A 82 -18.05 7.35 -26.58
CA ALA A 82 -17.37 7.57 -25.31
C ALA A 82 -18.20 7.11 -24.10
N ALA A 83 -19.53 7.26 -24.14
CA ALA A 83 -20.44 6.80 -23.11
C ALA A 83 -20.35 5.28 -22.88
N VAL A 84 -20.24 4.51 -23.97
CA VAL A 84 -20.13 3.05 -23.92
C VAL A 84 -18.79 2.63 -23.31
N VAL A 85 -17.70 3.25 -23.75
CA VAL A 85 -16.35 3.00 -23.21
C VAL A 85 -16.28 3.37 -21.72
N TRP A 86 -16.82 4.53 -21.36
CA TRP A 86 -16.90 4.99 -19.97
C TRP A 86 -17.70 4.03 -19.09
N ALA A 87 -18.81 3.47 -19.60
CA ALA A 87 -19.58 2.46 -18.89
C ALA A 87 -18.76 1.18 -18.61
N GLY A 88 -17.98 0.71 -19.59
CA GLY A 88 -17.11 -0.46 -19.40
C GLY A 88 -15.98 -0.20 -18.40
N MET A 89 -15.40 1.00 -18.42
CA MET A 89 -14.40 1.42 -17.42
C MET A 89 -15.00 1.46 -16.02
N GLN A 90 -16.21 2.00 -15.88
CA GLN A 90 -16.92 2.03 -14.58
C GLN A 90 -17.22 0.62 -14.06
N ASP A 91 -17.66 -0.30 -14.91
CA ASP A 91 -17.88 -1.70 -14.53
C ASP A 91 -16.60 -2.33 -13.95
N ALA A 92 -15.46 -2.12 -14.62
CA ALA A 92 -14.17 -2.62 -14.16
C ALA A 92 -13.76 -1.96 -12.83
N SER A 93 -13.97 -0.65 -12.69
CA SER A 93 -13.69 0.08 -11.45
C SER A 93 -14.50 -0.47 -10.27
N LEU A 94 -15.79 -0.79 -10.46
CA LEU A 94 -16.62 -1.37 -9.41
C LEU A 94 -16.10 -2.73 -8.93
N ARG A 95 -15.49 -3.53 -9.81
CA ARG A 95 -14.97 -4.87 -9.47
C ARG A 95 -13.55 -4.86 -8.92
N THR A 96 -12.67 -4.09 -9.55
CA THR A 96 -11.23 -4.12 -9.30
C THR A 96 -10.73 -2.94 -8.48
N ARG A 97 -11.62 -1.96 -8.25
CA ARG A 97 -11.37 -0.67 -7.60
C ARG A 97 -10.48 0.31 -8.39
N ALA A 98 -9.94 -0.11 -9.54
CA ALA A 98 -9.17 0.74 -10.46
C ALA A 98 -9.73 2.17 -10.53
N LYS A 99 -8.84 3.16 -10.39
CA LYS A 99 -9.25 4.56 -10.53
C LYS A 99 -9.56 4.83 -11.99
N VAL A 100 -10.79 5.26 -12.27
CA VAL A 100 -11.20 5.67 -13.61
C VAL A 100 -11.48 7.17 -13.64
N GLN A 101 -11.01 7.85 -14.69
CA GLN A 101 -11.27 9.27 -14.93
C GLN A 101 -11.34 9.53 -16.43
N PHE A 102 -11.92 10.67 -16.82
CA PHE A 102 -11.95 11.10 -18.22
C PHE A 102 -11.39 12.51 -18.36
N LEU A 103 -10.93 12.81 -19.57
CA LEU A 103 -10.52 14.13 -20.00
C LEU A 103 -11.04 14.35 -21.42
N GLN A 104 -11.82 15.40 -21.57
CA GLN A 104 -12.31 15.85 -22.87
C GLN A 104 -11.30 16.80 -23.51
N VAL A 105 -11.11 16.69 -24.82
CA VAL A 105 -10.33 17.66 -25.58
C VAL A 105 -11.20 18.88 -25.82
N ASP A 106 -11.00 19.93 -25.01
CA ASP A 106 -11.69 21.20 -25.23
C ASP A 106 -11.08 21.97 -26.40
N GLY A 107 -11.92 22.72 -27.11
CA GLY A 107 -11.51 23.55 -28.24
C GLY A 107 -11.38 22.77 -29.55
N ALA A 108 -10.36 23.10 -30.34
CA ALA A 108 -10.22 22.57 -31.70
C ALA A 108 -10.00 21.05 -31.70
N GLN A 109 -10.83 20.30 -32.44
CA GLN A 109 -10.73 18.85 -32.56
C GLN A 109 -9.64 18.44 -33.58
N THR A 110 -8.39 18.75 -33.25
CA THR A 110 -7.20 18.42 -34.05
C THR A 110 -6.27 17.48 -33.29
N ILE A 111 -5.45 16.72 -34.03
CA ILE A 111 -4.46 15.81 -33.44
C ILE A 111 -3.45 16.58 -32.58
N ASP A 112 -2.99 17.75 -33.03
CA ASP A 112 -2.04 18.58 -32.29
C ASP A 112 -2.64 19.11 -30.97
N ASN A 113 -3.92 19.49 -30.96
CA ASN A 113 -4.58 19.90 -29.71
C ASN A 113 -4.70 18.70 -28.77
N ALA A 114 -5.26 17.58 -29.25
CA ALA A 114 -5.47 16.37 -28.48
C ALA A 114 -4.14 15.78 -27.92
N ARG A 115 -3.01 15.98 -28.59
CA ARG A 115 -1.68 15.59 -28.10
C ARG A 115 -1.32 16.23 -26.76
N THR A 116 -1.72 17.48 -26.54
CA THR A 116 -1.46 18.19 -25.27
C THR A 116 -2.24 17.54 -24.12
N TYR A 117 -3.50 17.19 -24.37
CA TYR A 117 -4.37 16.50 -23.41
C TYR A 117 -3.88 15.06 -23.14
N LEU A 118 -3.45 14.35 -24.18
CA LEU A 118 -2.78 13.04 -24.02
C LEU A 118 -1.55 13.13 -23.11
N GLY A 119 -0.70 14.14 -23.35
CA GLY A 119 0.48 14.39 -22.53
C GLY A 119 0.15 14.70 -21.07
N SER A 120 -0.95 15.39 -20.79
CA SER A 120 -1.37 15.68 -19.41
C SER A 120 -1.86 14.43 -18.69
N LEU A 121 -2.56 13.51 -19.37
CA LEU A 121 -2.97 12.22 -18.78
C LEU A 121 -1.77 11.39 -18.34
N VAL A 122 -0.75 11.26 -19.21
CA VAL A 122 0.46 10.50 -18.87
C VAL A 122 1.23 11.15 -17.71
N GLN A 123 1.35 12.49 -17.71
CA GLN A 123 1.97 13.23 -16.61
C GLN A 123 1.22 13.05 -15.29
N ASN A 124 -0.11 12.97 -15.35
CA ASN A 124 -0.99 12.67 -14.21
C ASN A 124 -1.05 11.17 -13.87
N ARG A 125 -0.09 10.38 -14.34
CA ARG A 125 0.11 8.96 -13.99
C ARG A 125 -1.05 8.05 -14.41
N CYS A 126 -1.66 8.31 -15.56
CA CYS A 126 -2.54 7.33 -16.19
C CYS A 126 -1.70 6.17 -16.75
N ASP A 127 -1.83 4.98 -16.16
CA ASP A 127 -1.12 3.76 -16.58
C ASP A 127 -1.73 3.14 -17.84
N LEU A 128 -3.04 3.36 -18.02
CA LEU A 128 -3.82 2.92 -19.16
C LEU A 128 -4.63 4.11 -19.70
N VAL A 129 -4.47 4.44 -20.99
CA VAL A 129 -5.21 5.52 -21.64
C VAL A 129 -6.04 4.96 -22.78
N LEU A 130 -7.36 5.09 -22.69
CA LEU A 130 -8.31 4.75 -23.74
C LEU A 130 -8.64 6.04 -24.51
N ALA A 131 -8.62 5.99 -25.84
CA ALA A 131 -8.94 7.13 -26.69
C ALA A 131 -10.12 6.81 -27.61
N VAL A 132 -11.08 7.74 -27.63
CA VAL A 132 -12.31 7.68 -28.43
C VAL A 132 -12.46 8.98 -29.21
N GLY A 133 -12.88 8.88 -30.47
CA GLY A 133 -12.97 10.02 -31.37
C GLY A 133 -11.69 10.28 -32.18
N THR A 134 -11.85 10.93 -33.34
CA THR A 134 -10.80 11.06 -34.35
C THR A 134 -9.53 11.76 -33.84
N ALA A 135 -9.69 12.90 -33.15
CA ALA A 135 -8.55 13.66 -32.66
C ALA A 135 -7.79 12.94 -31.51
N PRO A 136 -8.47 12.44 -30.46
CA PRO A 136 -7.84 11.58 -29.44
C PRO A 136 -7.13 10.35 -30.00
N VAL A 137 -7.78 9.60 -30.91
CA VAL A 137 -7.20 8.41 -31.52
C VAL A 137 -5.97 8.76 -32.37
N GLY A 138 -6.04 9.84 -33.15
CA GLY A 138 -4.89 10.34 -33.90
C GLY A 138 -3.72 10.73 -33.01
N ALA A 139 -3.99 11.41 -31.89
CA ALA A 139 -2.97 11.80 -30.91
C ALA A 139 -2.26 10.58 -30.31
N VAL A 140 -3.01 9.54 -29.93
CA VAL A 140 -2.44 8.28 -29.43
C VAL A 140 -1.58 7.62 -30.51
N ARG A 141 -2.11 7.46 -31.73
CA ARG A 141 -1.39 6.76 -32.81
C ARG A 141 -0.05 7.40 -33.15
N GLU A 142 0.02 8.74 -33.14
CA GLU A 142 1.25 9.46 -33.47
C GLU A 142 2.25 9.56 -32.32
N ASN A 143 1.80 9.44 -31.06
CA ASN A 143 2.62 9.83 -29.90
C ASN A 143 2.79 8.73 -28.84
N ALA A 144 2.07 7.60 -28.91
CA ALA A 144 2.17 6.52 -27.93
C ALA A 144 3.60 6.03 -27.69
N ALA A 145 4.41 5.93 -28.75
CA ALA A 145 5.81 5.50 -28.67
C ALA A 145 6.70 6.42 -27.79
N ARG A 146 6.29 7.68 -27.56
CA ARG A 146 6.99 8.62 -26.68
C ARG A 146 6.73 8.34 -25.20
N PHE A 147 5.72 7.53 -24.90
CA PHE A 147 5.25 7.24 -23.55
C PHE A 147 5.27 5.73 -23.26
N PRO A 148 6.45 5.08 -23.29
CA PRO A 148 6.56 3.62 -23.15
C PRO A 148 6.12 3.10 -21.77
N SER A 149 6.03 3.98 -20.76
CA SER A 149 5.52 3.64 -19.43
C SER A 149 4.00 3.53 -19.35
N ALA A 150 3.27 4.05 -20.34
CA ALA A 150 1.82 4.01 -20.42
C ALA A 150 1.38 3.04 -21.53
N ARG A 151 0.24 2.39 -21.30
CA ARG A 151 -0.46 1.56 -22.29
C ARG A 151 -1.60 2.34 -22.90
N PHE A 152 -1.83 2.17 -24.19
CA PHE A 152 -2.85 2.90 -24.92
C PHE A 152 -3.84 1.95 -25.58
N VAL A 153 -5.11 2.33 -25.58
CA VAL A 153 -6.18 1.64 -26.31
C VAL A 153 -6.86 2.65 -27.21
N THR A 154 -7.00 2.31 -28.48
CA THR A 154 -7.80 3.08 -29.43
C THR A 154 -9.10 2.35 -29.72
N VAL A 155 -10.22 3.07 -29.80
CA VAL A 155 -11.55 2.48 -30.04
C VAL A 155 -12.04 2.86 -31.43
N GLY A 156 -12.58 1.89 -32.15
CA GLY A 156 -13.22 2.05 -33.47
C GLY A 156 -12.24 2.16 -34.65
N SER A 157 -11.00 2.62 -34.44
CA SER A 157 -9.99 2.67 -35.50
C SER A 157 -8.57 2.69 -34.97
N GLY A 158 -7.61 2.22 -35.78
CA GLY A 158 -6.20 2.22 -35.46
C GLY A 158 -5.48 0.97 -35.95
N ALA A 159 -4.21 0.85 -35.58
CA ALA A 159 -3.43 -0.36 -35.76
C ALA A 159 -2.67 -0.65 -34.46
N PRO A 160 -2.56 -1.93 -34.05
CA PRO A 160 -1.76 -2.29 -32.89
C PRO A 160 -0.31 -1.86 -33.04
N ALA A 161 0.31 -1.51 -31.91
CA ALA A 161 1.74 -1.19 -31.80
C ALA A 161 2.27 -1.68 -30.43
N ALA A 162 3.56 -1.47 -30.16
CA ALA A 162 4.23 -2.03 -28.97
C ALA A 162 3.50 -1.74 -27.64
N ASN A 163 2.96 -0.53 -27.47
CA ASN A 163 2.16 -0.13 -26.31
C ASN A 163 0.75 0.35 -26.68
N VAL A 164 0.23 -0.08 -27.85
CA VAL A 164 -1.10 0.31 -28.34
C VAL A 164 -1.92 -0.94 -28.71
N SER A 165 -3.08 -1.11 -28.10
CA SER A 165 -4.11 -2.08 -28.53
C SER A 165 -5.30 -1.37 -29.17
N VAL A 166 -6.12 -2.13 -29.91
CA VAL A 166 -7.30 -1.59 -30.62
C VAL A 166 -8.53 -2.40 -30.26
N VAL A 167 -9.62 -1.70 -29.93
CA VAL A 167 -10.98 -2.24 -29.77
C VAL A 167 -11.71 -1.98 -31.08
N MET A 168 -12.01 -3.05 -31.82
CA MET A 168 -12.63 -2.99 -33.16
C MET A 168 -14.09 -3.44 -33.15
N GLU A 169 -14.60 -3.84 -31.99
CA GLU A 169 -15.99 -4.19 -31.75
C GLU A 169 -16.90 -3.03 -32.14
N THR A 170 -18.03 -3.35 -32.80
CA THR A 170 -18.94 -2.35 -33.36
C THR A 170 -20.26 -2.26 -32.60
N THR A 171 -20.60 -3.23 -31.75
CA THR A 171 -21.81 -3.19 -30.94
C THR A 171 -21.51 -2.58 -29.57
N PRO A 172 -22.41 -1.76 -29.00
CA PRO A 172 -22.20 -1.16 -27.69
C PRO A 172 -21.88 -2.17 -26.59
N GLU A 173 -22.57 -3.31 -26.57
CA GLU A 173 -22.39 -4.35 -25.55
C GLU A 173 -21.01 -5.00 -25.66
N ALA A 174 -20.52 -5.25 -26.88
CA ALA A 174 -19.22 -5.87 -27.10
C ALA A 174 -18.09 -4.89 -26.77
N VAL A 175 -18.21 -3.61 -27.15
CA VAL A 175 -17.25 -2.56 -26.78
C VAL A 175 -17.16 -2.44 -25.26
N ARG A 176 -18.31 -2.33 -24.58
CA ARG A 176 -18.38 -2.23 -23.12
C ARG A 176 -17.70 -3.42 -22.44
N ALA A 177 -18.03 -4.65 -22.86
CA ALA A 177 -17.45 -5.87 -22.29
C ALA A 177 -15.95 -6.00 -22.57
N GLN A 178 -15.49 -5.57 -23.74
CA GLN A 178 -14.07 -5.60 -24.09
C GLN A 178 -13.27 -4.57 -23.27
N VAL A 179 -13.79 -3.36 -23.13
CA VAL A 179 -13.18 -2.30 -22.30
C VAL A 179 -13.08 -2.72 -20.85
N ASP A 180 -14.16 -3.26 -20.30
CA ASP A 180 -14.22 -3.80 -18.93
C ASP A 180 -13.13 -4.87 -18.69
N ARG A 181 -12.95 -5.79 -19.65
CA ARG A 181 -11.91 -6.82 -19.60
C ARG A 181 -10.50 -6.21 -19.63
N ILE A 182 -10.24 -5.29 -20.57
CA ILE A 182 -8.94 -4.64 -20.71
C ILE A 182 -8.54 -3.93 -19.42
N VAL A 183 -9.44 -3.16 -18.81
CA VAL A 183 -9.16 -2.44 -17.56
C VAL A 183 -8.93 -3.43 -16.41
N THR A 184 -9.70 -4.52 -16.36
CA THR A 184 -9.54 -5.56 -15.33
C THR A 184 -8.19 -6.28 -15.44
N GLU A 185 -7.79 -6.67 -16.65
CA GLU A 185 -6.49 -7.28 -16.92
C GLU A 185 -5.34 -6.32 -16.58
N ALA A 186 -5.54 -5.02 -16.84
CA ALA A 186 -4.55 -4.01 -16.55
C ALA A 186 -4.20 -3.94 -15.06
N VAL A 187 -5.18 -4.12 -14.16
CA VAL A 187 -5.01 -4.19 -12.70
C VAL A 187 -4.25 -5.45 -12.27
N GLY A 188 -4.58 -6.59 -12.88
CA GLY A 188 -3.90 -7.85 -12.58
C GLY A 188 -2.41 -7.78 -12.88
N GLN A 189 -2.02 -7.19 -14.02
CA GLN A 189 -0.62 -7.06 -14.42
C GLN A 189 0.21 -6.13 -13.52
N ASP A 190 -0.41 -5.16 -12.84
CA ASP A 190 0.31 -4.28 -11.90
C ASP A 190 0.58 -4.97 -10.56
N SER A 191 -0.26 -5.95 -10.19
CA SER A 191 -0.09 -6.72 -8.95
C SER A 191 1.11 -7.67 -8.98
N ASP A 192 1.57 -8.05 -10.17
CA ASP A 192 2.70 -8.97 -10.38
C ASP A 192 4.07 -8.27 -10.46
N ARG A 193 4.11 -6.94 -10.40
CA ARG A 193 5.34 -6.13 -10.51
C ARG A 193 5.85 -5.63 -9.16
#